data_AF-A0A9P6DUH7-F1
#
_entry.id   AF-A0A9P6DUH7-F1
#
_cell.length_a   1.000
_cell.length_b   1.000
_cell.length_c   1.000
_cell.angle_alpha   90.00
_cell.angle_beta   90.00
_cell.angle_gamma   90.00
#
_symmetry.space_group_name_H-M   'P 1'
#
loop_
_entity.id
_entity.type
_entity.pdbx_description
1 polymer ?
#
loop_
_entity_poly.entity_id
_entity_poly.type
_entity_poly.pdbx_seq_one_letter_code
_entity_poly.pdbx_strand_id
1 'polypeptide(L)'
;MGKSPVITDGNLVLAESGAIVDYIIKKYDSTGRLQASESTAIVNTYYTHFSEGSLMGHLTFKYRMNRAAGQAPWFVRPFIRYLTNTVSATGDSSTVEASVDMIEEHLSKLPENAFFAGGENPTSADFMMIFPLEVLGQLFPQLIDPKKHLKAYVEMVHQLPAFKRGVEKGGSYSYAN
;
A
#
# COMPACT_ATOMS: atom_id res chain seq x y z
N MET A 1 0.31 21.70 -11.05
CA MET A 1 1.06 20.43 -11.03
C MET A 1 0.18 19.37 -11.65
N GLY A 2 0.48 18.88 -12.87
CA GLY A 2 -0.37 17.88 -13.57
C GLY A 2 -0.26 16.46 -13.01
N LYS A 3 -0.08 16.32 -11.69
CA LYS A 3 0.08 15.04 -10.99
C LYS A 3 -1.14 14.86 -10.09
N SER A 4 -1.87 13.77 -10.27
CA SER A 4 -2.95 13.35 -9.37
C SER A 4 -2.33 12.63 -8.16
N PRO A 5 -2.89 12.76 -6.94
CA PRO A 5 -4.06 13.55 -6.54
C PRO A 5 -3.75 15.00 -6.14
N VAL A 6 -4.77 15.87 -6.25
CA VAL A 6 -4.76 17.27 -5.76
C VAL A 6 -6.11 17.55 -5.11
N ILE A 7 -6.12 18.19 -3.94
CA ILE A 7 -7.34 18.70 -3.30
C ILE A 7 -7.38 20.23 -3.34
N THR A 8 -8.58 20.78 -3.22
CA THR A 8 -8.80 22.21 -2.97
C THR A 8 -9.74 22.37 -1.79
N ASP A 9 -9.36 23.20 -0.83
CA ASP A 9 -10.14 23.50 0.37
C ASP A 9 -10.04 25.00 0.67
N GLY A 10 -11.09 25.74 0.29
CA GLY A 10 -11.05 27.20 0.24
C GLY A 10 -9.99 27.68 -0.75
N ASN A 11 -9.01 28.45 -0.25
CA ASN A 11 -7.90 28.97 -1.04
C ASN A 11 -6.67 28.03 -1.07
N LEU A 12 -6.69 26.94 -0.30
CA LEU A 12 -5.59 25.98 -0.29
C LEU A 12 -5.74 25.03 -1.47
N VAL A 13 -4.68 24.92 -2.29
CA VAL A 13 -4.52 23.87 -3.29
C VAL A 13 -3.34 23.01 -2.85
N LEU A 14 -3.59 21.73 -2.56
CA LEU A 14 -2.60 20.82 -1.99
C LEU A 14 -2.46 19.57 -2.85
N ALA A 15 -1.23 19.23 -3.19
CA ALA A 15 -0.84 17.99 -3.86
C ALA A 15 -0.02 17.12 -2.91
N GLU A 16 0.37 15.92 -3.37
CA GLU A 16 1.05 14.85 -2.62
C GLU A 16 0.12 14.11 -1.64
N SER A 17 -0.03 12.80 -1.85
CA SER A 17 -1.02 11.99 -1.14
C SER A 17 -0.83 12.00 0.37
N GLY A 18 0.40 11.82 0.86
CA GLY A 18 0.71 11.88 2.29
C GLY A 18 0.40 13.25 2.90
N ALA A 19 0.72 14.34 2.19
CA ALA A 19 0.41 15.70 2.64
C ALA A 19 -1.11 15.95 2.69
N ILE A 20 -1.85 15.44 1.70
CA ILE A 20 -3.31 15.50 1.66
C ILE A 20 -3.93 14.75 2.83
N VAL A 21 -3.49 13.52 3.10
CA VAL A 21 -3.98 12.69 4.21
C VAL A 21 -3.70 13.37 5.56
N ASP A 22 -2.46 13.83 5.76
CA ASP A 22 -2.06 14.57 6.96
C ASP A 22 -2.92 15.82 7.17
N TYR A 23 -3.15 16.60 6.11
CA TYR A 23 -3.96 17.80 6.16
C TYR A 23 -5.41 17.48 6.57
N ILE A 24 -6.01 16.46 5.95
CA ILE A 24 -7.40 16.08 6.23
C ILE A 24 -7.54 15.62 7.68
N ILE A 25 -6.62 14.77 8.18
CA ILE A 25 -6.63 14.33 9.58
C ILE A 25 -6.48 15.54 10.51
N LYS A 26 -5.44 16.36 10.32
CA LYS A 26 -5.16 17.52 11.18
C LYS A 26 -6.30 18.54 11.21
N LYS A 27 -6.98 18.75 10.08
CA LYS A 27 -8.06 19.76 9.98
C LYS A 27 -9.42 19.24 10.44
N TYR A 28 -9.76 17.99 10.13
CA TYR A 28 -11.13 17.48 10.27
C TYR A 28 -11.32 16.42 11.36
N ASP A 29 -10.25 15.83 11.91
CA ASP A 29 -10.35 14.95 13.07
C ASP A 29 -10.32 15.74 14.38
N SER A 30 -11.42 16.44 14.66
CA SER A 30 -11.60 17.20 15.89
C SER A 30 -11.55 16.36 17.17
N THR A 31 -11.72 15.04 17.04
CA THR A 31 -11.76 14.09 18.15
C THR A 31 -10.42 13.39 18.41
N GLY A 32 -9.42 13.56 17.54
CA GLY A 32 -8.14 12.86 17.63
C GLY A 32 -8.23 11.34 17.43
N ARG A 33 -9.31 10.83 16.82
CA ARG A 33 -9.52 9.40 16.61
C ARG A 33 -8.66 8.81 15.51
N LEU A 34 -8.23 9.62 14.55
CA LEU A 34 -7.42 9.22 13.40
C LEU A 34 -5.92 9.52 13.61
N GLN A 35 -5.56 9.99 14.80
CA GLN A 35 -4.19 10.28 15.18
C GLN A 35 -3.60 9.09 15.93
N ALA A 36 -2.34 8.77 15.61
CA ALA A 36 -1.60 7.79 16.38
C ALA A 36 -1.33 8.32 17.80
N SER A 37 -1.43 7.44 18.79
CA SER A 37 -0.97 7.74 20.15
C SER A 37 0.54 7.95 20.18
N GLU A 38 1.07 8.57 21.24
CA GLU A 38 2.52 8.74 21.41
C GLU A 38 3.28 7.40 21.29
N SER A 39 2.72 6.32 21.84
CA SER A 39 3.29 4.97 21.76
C SER A 39 3.29 4.36 20.36
N THR A 40 2.42 4.83 19.45
CA THR A 40 2.24 4.27 18.11
C THR A 40 2.65 5.23 16.99
N ALA A 41 3.03 6.46 17.34
CA ALA A 41 3.36 7.54 16.42
C ALA A 41 4.51 7.20 15.47
N ILE A 42 5.55 6.52 15.98
CA ILE A 42 6.71 6.10 15.15
C ILE A 42 6.29 5.05 14.14
N VAL A 43 5.49 4.06 14.54
CA VAL A 43 4.99 3.00 13.64
C VAL A 43 4.10 3.61 12.56
N ASN A 44 3.19 4.52 12.95
CA ASN A 44 2.35 5.25 12.00
C ASN A 44 3.20 6.03 10.98
N THR A 45 4.17 6.81 11.46
CA THR A 45 5.07 7.62 10.62
C THR A 45 5.86 6.74 9.66
N TYR A 46 6.40 5.63 10.15
CA TYR A 46 7.15 4.68 9.35
C TYR A 46 6.31 4.12 8.20
N TYR A 47 5.12 3.56 8.48
CA TYR A 47 4.30 2.94 7.43
C TYR A 47 3.68 3.96 6.48
N THR A 48 3.39 5.18 6.95
CA THR A 48 2.97 6.31 6.09
C THR A 48 4.03 6.60 5.03
N HIS A 49 5.29 6.80 5.44
CA HIS A 49 6.38 7.11 4.51
C HIS A 49 6.87 5.90 3.73
N PHE A 50 6.80 4.70 4.30
CA PHE A 50 7.17 3.46 3.62
C PHE A 50 6.27 3.19 2.41
N SER A 51 4.97 3.48 2.51
CA SER A 51 4.04 3.39 1.39
C SER A 51 4.52 4.19 0.18
N GLU A 52 4.80 5.48 0.39
CA GLU A 52 5.20 6.39 -0.69
C GLU A 52 6.63 6.19 -1.16
N GLY A 53 7.57 6.14 -0.21
CA GLY A 53 9.01 6.21 -0.49
C GLY A 53 9.60 4.91 -1.01
N SER A 54 9.05 3.77 -0.58
CA SER A 54 9.61 2.46 -0.88
C SER A 54 8.63 1.59 -1.67
N LEU A 55 7.46 1.29 -1.09
CA LEU A 55 6.58 0.26 -1.62
C LEU A 55 6.04 0.61 -3.01
N MET A 56 5.53 1.83 -3.20
CA MET A 56 5.05 2.29 -4.50
C MET A 56 6.16 2.35 -5.57
N GLY A 57 7.38 2.72 -5.18
CA GLY A 57 8.55 2.70 -6.05
C GLY A 57 8.90 1.28 -6.52
N HIS A 58 8.95 0.33 -5.59
CA HIS A 58 9.21 -1.08 -5.87
C HIS A 58 8.14 -1.69 -6.78
N LEU A 59 6.86 -1.39 -6.51
CA LEU A 59 5.74 -1.88 -7.33
C LEU A 59 5.79 -1.35 -8.76
N THR A 60 6.05 -0.05 -8.91
CA THR A 60 6.17 0.58 -10.24
C THR A 60 7.32 -0.02 -11.04
N PHE A 61 8.45 -0.33 -10.38
CA PHE A 61 9.57 -1.00 -11.02
C PHE A 61 9.21 -2.45 -11.43
N LYS A 62 8.67 -3.25 -10.51
CA LYS A 62 8.26 -4.65 -10.78
C LYS A 62 7.22 -4.74 -11.89
N TYR A 63 6.23 -3.84 -11.91
CA TYR A 63 5.23 -3.77 -12.98
C TYR A 63 5.86 -3.48 -14.35
N ARG A 64 6.75 -2.48 -14.43
CA ARG A 64 7.44 -2.14 -15.70
C ARG A 64 8.31 -3.29 -16.22
N MET A 65 9.05 -3.95 -15.33
CA MET A 65 9.86 -5.11 -15.69
C MET A 65 9.01 -6.28 -16.21
N ASN A 66 7.89 -6.59 -15.54
CA ASN A 66 6.99 -7.65 -15.99
C ASN A 66 6.36 -7.34 -17.34
N ARG A 67 5.96 -6.08 -17.57
CA ARG A 67 5.42 -5.66 -18.88
C ARG A 67 6.47 -5.79 -19.99
N ALA A 68 7.72 -5.38 -19.73
CA ALA A 68 8.81 -5.52 -20.69
C ALA A 68 9.12 -6.99 -21.00
N ALA A 69 9.12 -7.87 -19.99
CA ALA A 69 9.32 -9.31 -20.18
C ALA A 69 8.17 -9.95 -20.99
N GLY A 70 6.92 -9.55 -20.77
CA GLY A 70 5.77 -10.02 -21.54
C GLY A 70 5.85 -9.65 -23.03
N GLN A 71 6.42 -8.48 -23.33
CA GLN A 71 6.64 -7.98 -24.70
C GLN A 71 7.90 -8.55 -25.37
N ALA A 72 8.77 -9.25 -24.64
CA ALA A 72 9.99 -9.80 -25.19
C ALA A 72 9.71 -10.93 -26.21
N PRO A 73 10.40 -10.95 -27.37
CA PRO A 73 10.29 -12.03 -28.33
C PRO A 73 10.57 -13.40 -27.71
N TRP A 74 9.88 -14.43 -28.18
CA TRP A 74 9.88 -15.77 -27.57
C TRP A 74 11.28 -16.39 -27.39
N PHE A 75 12.24 -16.02 -28.24
CA PHE A 75 13.63 -16.50 -28.19
C PHE A 75 14.50 -15.79 -27.13
N VAL A 76 14.09 -14.61 -26.64
CA VAL A 76 14.78 -13.87 -25.56
C VAL A 76 14.24 -14.27 -24.19
N ARG A 77 12.98 -14.75 -24.13
CA ARG A 77 12.32 -15.17 -22.89
C ARG A 77 13.10 -16.19 -22.05
N PRO A 78 13.78 -17.21 -22.62
CA PRO A 78 14.59 -18.16 -21.85
C PRO A 78 15.77 -17.49 -21.13
N PHE A 79 16.41 -16.51 -21.77
CA PHE A 79 17.53 -15.75 -21.19
C PHE A 79 17.06 -14.81 -20.08
N ILE A 80 15.94 -14.11 -20.27
CA ILE A 80 15.33 -13.29 -19.22
C ILE A 80 14.95 -14.17 -18.01
N ARG A 81 14.33 -15.32 -18.23
CA ARG A 81 13.95 -16.26 -17.16
C ARG A 81 15.18 -16.81 -16.42
N TYR A 82 16.27 -17.08 -17.13
CA TYR A 82 17.54 -17.48 -16.54
C TYR A 82 18.09 -16.37 -15.62
N LEU A 83 18.18 -15.13 -16.12
CA LEU A 83 18.63 -13.98 -15.33
C LEU A 83 17.78 -13.75 -14.09
N THR A 84 16.45 -13.78 -14.20
CA THR A 84 15.55 -13.62 -13.06
C THR A 84 15.71 -14.75 -12.04
N ASN A 85 15.87 -15.99 -12.50
CA ASN A 85 16.08 -17.14 -11.59
C ASN A 85 17.43 -17.06 -10.87
N THR A 86 18.49 -16.56 -11.52
CA THR A 86 19.79 -16.35 -10.87
C THR A 86 19.77 -15.22 -9.85
N VAL A 87 19.04 -14.13 -10.12
CA VAL A 87 18.86 -13.03 -9.14
C VAL A 87 18.07 -13.51 -7.91
N SER A 88 17.04 -14.33 -8.12
CA SER A 88 16.30 -14.97 -7.01
C SER A 88 17.16 -15.97 -6.22
N ALA A 89 18.15 -16.63 -6.85
CA ALA A 89 19.03 -17.58 -6.18
C ALA A 89 20.17 -16.92 -5.37
N THR A 90 20.50 -15.66 -5.61
CA THR A 90 21.53 -14.91 -4.87
C THR A 90 21.03 -14.23 -3.60
N GLY A 91 19.79 -14.51 -3.16
CA GLY A 91 19.23 -14.00 -1.91
C GLY A 91 18.64 -12.59 -2.00
N ASP A 92 18.60 -12.02 -3.20
CA ASP A 92 17.95 -10.74 -3.48
C ASP A 92 16.49 -11.03 -3.83
N SER A 93 15.72 -11.48 -2.83
CA SER A 93 14.25 -11.52 -2.92
C SER A 93 13.81 -10.20 -3.55
N SER A 94 13.05 -10.25 -4.64
CA SER A 94 12.69 -9.01 -5.35
C SER A 94 12.14 -8.02 -4.32
N THR A 95 12.55 -6.76 -4.33
CA THR A 95 12.35 -5.80 -3.22
C THR A 95 10.88 -5.71 -2.75
N VAL A 96 9.94 -6.08 -3.62
CA VAL A 96 8.51 -6.26 -3.35
C VAL A 96 8.20 -7.48 -2.47
N GLU A 97 8.77 -8.66 -2.71
CA GLU A 97 8.60 -9.86 -1.86
C GLU A 97 9.10 -9.61 -0.44
N ALA A 98 10.29 -9.04 -0.28
CA ALA A 98 10.80 -8.65 1.04
C ALA A 98 9.87 -7.66 1.75
N SER A 99 9.32 -6.69 0.99
CA SER A 99 8.34 -5.74 1.54
C SER A 99 7.06 -6.44 1.99
N VAL A 100 6.56 -7.40 1.21
CA VAL A 100 5.37 -8.20 1.53
C VAL A 100 5.61 -9.06 2.77
N ASP A 101 6.77 -9.72 2.87
CA ASP A 101 7.14 -10.53 4.02
C ASP A 101 7.24 -9.68 5.30
N MET A 102 7.86 -8.50 5.21
CA MET A 102 7.94 -7.55 6.31
C MET A 102 6.56 -7.06 6.77
N ILE A 103 5.64 -6.79 5.83
CA ILE A 103 4.27 -6.37 6.15
C ILE A 103 3.49 -7.51 6.80
N GLU A 104 3.58 -8.73 6.27
CA GLU A 104 2.96 -9.91 6.87
C GLU A 104 3.46 -10.13 8.31
N GLU A 105 4.77 -10.05 8.52
CA GLU A 105 5.36 -10.21 9.85
C GLU A 105 4.87 -9.13 10.82
N HIS A 106 4.79 -7.87 10.38
CA HIS A 106 4.25 -6.78 11.19
C HIS A 106 2.80 -7.04 11.58
N LEU A 107 1.93 -7.33 10.60
CA LEU A 107 0.51 -7.58 10.84
C LEU A 107 0.28 -8.82 11.72
N SER A 108 1.16 -9.82 11.65
CA SER A 108 1.08 -11.02 12.51
C SER A 108 1.30 -10.75 14.00
N LYS A 109 1.96 -9.62 14.33
CA LYS A 109 2.25 -9.22 15.72
C LYS A 109 1.19 -8.31 16.32
N LEU A 110 0.24 -7.84 15.51
CA LEU A 110 -0.81 -6.95 15.96
C LEU A 110 -1.98 -7.73 16.57
N PRO A 111 -2.75 -7.11 17.47
CA PRO A 111 -4.05 -7.65 17.89
C PRO A 111 -4.97 -7.89 16.70
N GLU A 112 -5.92 -8.81 16.87
CA GLU A 112 -6.95 -9.06 15.85
C GLU A 112 -7.74 -7.78 15.54
N ASN A 113 -7.94 -7.48 14.26
CA ASN A 113 -8.60 -6.28 13.75
C ASN A 113 -7.92 -4.93 14.10
N ALA A 114 -6.67 -4.95 14.56
CA ALA A 114 -5.91 -3.72 14.73
C ALA A 114 -5.46 -3.14 13.39
N PHE A 115 -5.41 -1.80 13.32
CA PHE A 115 -4.86 -1.04 12.21
C PHE A 115 -3.32 -1.02 12.22
N PHE A 116 -2.66 -0.51 11.18
CA PHE A 116 -1.21 -0.56 10.99
C PHE A 116 -0.40 -0.02 12.17
N ALA A 117 -0.90 1.01 12.84
CA ALA A 117 -0.27 1.59 14.03
C ALA A 117 -0.44 0.72 15.30
N GLY A 118 -1.28 -0.33 15.25
CA GLY A 118 -1.60 -1.23 16.35
C GLY A 118 -2.81 -0.83 17.19
N GLY A 119 -3.54 0.21 16.79
CA GLY A 119 -4.74 0.71 17.48
C GLY A 119 -6.05 0.26 16.84
N GLU A 120 -7.17 0.59 17.52
CA GLU A 120 -8.54 0.29 17.06
C GLU A 120 -9.07 1.24 15.98
N ASN A 121 -8.40 2.37 15.75
CA ASN A 121 -8.80 3.35 14.73
C ASN A 121 -7.72 3.47 13.64
N PRO A 122 -8.12 3.75 12.38
CA PRO A 122 -7.17 3.95 11.30
C PRO A 122 -6.42 5.26 11.47
N THR A 123 -5.18 5.25 10.99
CA THR A 123 -4.23 6.36 11.01
C THR A 123 -3.76 6.68 9.59
N SER A 124 -2.85 7.67 9.43
CA SER A 124 -2.27 7.98 8.13
C SER A 124 -1.62 6.76 7.48
N ALA A 125 -1.03 5.86 8.27
CA ALA A 125 -0.46 4.61 7.77
C ALA A 125 -1.49 3.77 7.02
N ASP A 126 -2.70 3.61 7.56
CA ASP A 126 -3.77 2.79 6.97
C ASP A 126 -4.28 3.39 5.66
N PHE A 127 -4.51 4.70 5.65
CA PHE A 127 -4.94 5.43 4.45
C PHE A 127 -3.90 5.36 3.32
N MET A 128 -2.62 5.38 3.67
CA MET A 128 -1.53 5.31 2.70
C MET A 128 -1.20 3.89 2.27
N MET A 129 -1.30 2.90 3.15
CA MET A 129 -0.90 1.52 2.87
C MET A 129 -1.97 0.74 2.13
N ILE A 130 -3.27 1.03 2.28
CA ILE A 130 -4.31 0.23 1.64
C ILE A 130 -4.14 0.16 0.11
N PHE A 131 -3.84 1.30 -0.52
CA PHE A 131 -3.69 1.37 -1.98
C PHE A 131 -2.59 0.45 -2.55
N PRO A 132 -1.32 0.52 -2.11
CA PRO A 132 -0.29 -0.39 -2.61
C PRO A 132 -0.58 -1.87 -2.30
N LEU A 133 -1.28 -2.18 -1.20
CA LEU A 133 -1.69 -3.55 -0.89
C LEU A 133 -2.76 -4.07 -1.86
N GLU A 134 -3.73 -3.25 -2.24
CA GLU A 134 -4.72 -3.62 -3.26
C GLU A 134 -4.07 -3.79 -4.64
N VAL A 135 -3.14 -2.90 -5.00
CA VAL A 135 -2.34 -3.03 -6.23
C VAL A 135 -1.54 -4.33 -6.23
N LEU A 136 -0.93 -4.69 -5.10
CA LEU A 136 -0.26 -5.99 -4.93
C LEU A 136 -1.22 -7.15 -5.14
N GLY A 137 -2.42 -7.10 -4.56
CA GLY A 137 -3.40 -8.17 -4.64
C GLY A 137 -3.89 -8.39 -6.07
N GLN A 138 -4.07 -7.31 -6.82
CA GLN A 138 -4.53 -7.39 -8.19
C GLN A 138 -3.42 -7.79 -9.18
N LEU A 139 -2.23 -7.20 -9.06
CA LEU A 139 -1.15 -7.40 -10.04
C LEU A 139 -0.27 -8.61 -9.73
N PHE A 140 -0.17 -8.98 -8.44
CA PHE A 140 0.72 -10.02 -7.94
C PHE A 140 0.02 -10.90 -6.89
N PRO A 141 -1.14 -11.51 -7.21
CA PRO A 141 -1.91 -12.31 -6.24
C PRO A 141 -1.08 -13.42 -5.60
N GLN A 142 -0.13 -14.01 -6.34
CA GLN A 142 0.79 -15.04 -5.82
C GLN A 142 1.67 -14.59 -4.65
N LEU A 143 1.84 -13.28 -4.44
CA LEU A 143 2.58 -12.72 -3.31
C LEU A 143 1.69 -12.51 -2.09
N ILE A 144 0.40 -12.23 -2.28
CA ILE A 144 -0.57 -11.95 -1.21
C ILE A 144 -1.35 -13.19 -0.77
N ASP A 145 -1.77 -14.06 -1.69
CA ASP A 145 -2.57 -15.24 -1.38
C ASP A 145 -1.98 -16.14 -0.28
N PRO A 146 -0.64 -16.32 -0.18
CA PRO A 146 -0.04 -17.09 0.91
C PRO A 146 0.05 -16.35 2.26
N LYS A 147 -0.26 -15.04 2.30
CA LYS A 147 -0.02 -14.14 3.44
C LYS A 147 -1.32 -13.92 4.20
N LYS A 148 -1.50 -14.72 5.26
CA LYS A 148 -2.75 -14.80 6.02
C LYS A 148 -3.12 -13.44 6.62
N HIS A 149 -2.18 -12.77 7.27
CA HIS A 149 -2.46 -11.54 8.03
C HIS A 149 -2.65 -10.35 7.10
N LEU A 150 -1.84 -10.25 6.05
CA LEU A 150 -1.96 -9.23 5.02
C LEU A 150 -3.31 -9.35 4.29
N LYS A 151 -3.67 -10.56 3.85
CA LYS A 151 -4.97 -10.79 3.20
C LYS A 151 -6.13 -10.43 4.13
N ALA A 152 -6.10 -10.90 5.38
CA ALA A 152 -7.13 -10.58 6.37
C ALA A 152 -7.23 -9.07 6.63
N TYR A 153 -6.11 -8.35 6.67
CA TYR A 153 -6.10 -6.90 6.83
C TYR A 153 -6.78 -6.18 5.66
N VAL A 154 -6.47 -6.55 4.41
CA VAL A 154 -7.11 -5.95 3.22
C VAL A 154 -8.62 -6.22 3.24
N GLU A 155 -9.02 -7.45 3.53
CA GLU A 155 -10.43 -7.84 3.66
C GLU A 155 -11.13 -7.03 4.76
N MET A 156 -10.51 -6.87 5.94
CA MET A 156 -11.04 -6.07 7.03
C MET A 156 -11.29 -4.62 6.60
N VAL A 157 -10.32 -3.97 5.94
CA VAL A 157 -10.45 -2.58 5.47
C VAL A 157 -11.58 -2.45 4.45
N HIS A 158 -11.71 -3.40 3.51
CA HIS A 158 -12.79 -3.43 2.53
C HIS A 158 -14.18 -3.57 3.17
N GLN A 159 -14.28 -4.23 4.32
CA GLN A 159 -15.55 -4.37 5.04
C GLN A 159 -15.96 -3.10 5.81
N LEU A 160 -15.05 -2.14 6.02
CA LEU A 160 -15.36 -0.93 6.77
C LEU A 160 -16.48 -0.12 6.09
N PRO A 161 -17.53 0.28 6.81
CA PRO A 161 -18.58 1.13 6.25
C PRO A 161 -18.05 2.44 5.69
N ALA A 162 -16.99 2.99 6.29
CA ALA A 162 -16.35 4.22 5.80
C ALA A 162 -15.62 4.02 4.47
N PHE A 163 -14.96 2.88 4.29
CA PHE A 163 -14.28 2.53 3.03
C PHE A 163 -15.28 2.37 1.89
N LYS A 164 -16.36 1.61 2.11
CA LYS A 164 -17.45 1.44 1.13
C LYS A 164 -18.05 2.77 0.69
N ARG A 165 -18.38 3.65 1.64
CA ARG A 165 -18.84 5.02 1.35
C ARG A 165 -17.80 5.84 0.57
N GLY A 166 -16.52 5.63 0.84
CA GLY A 166 -15.42 6.27 0.13
C GLY A 166 -15.39 5.87 -1.34
N VAL A 167 -15.49 4.56 -1.62
CA VAL A 167 -15.55 4.01 -2.99
C VAL A 167 -16.80 4.51 -3.72
N GLU A 168 -17.97 4.48 -3.09
CA GLU A 168 -19.23 4.98 -3.67
C GLU A 168 -19.14 6.45 -4.10
N LYS A 169 -18.47 7.29 -3.29
CA LYS A 169 -18.28 8.72 -3.60
C LYS A 169 -17.13 8.98 -4.58
N GLY A 170 -16.10 8.13 -4.57
CA GLY A 170 -14.89 8.27 -5.38
C GLY A 170 -15.06 7.88 -6.85
N GLY A 171 -16.16 7.19 -7.20
CA GLY A 171 -16.42 6.72 -8.57
C GLY A 171 -15.75 5.38 -8.87
N SER A 172 -15.50 5.08 -10.15
CA SER A 172 -14.95 3.78 -10.56
C SER A 172 -13.59 3.49 -9.93
N TYR A 173 -13.57 2.58 -8.96
CA TYR A 173 -12.36 2.14 -8.27
C TYR A 173 -12.03 0.70 -8.67
N SER A 174 -10.98 0.53 -9.47
CA SER A 174 -10.63 -0.78 -10.07
C SER A 174 -10.01 -1.79 -9.09
N TYR A 175 -9.74 -1.37 -7.85
CA TYR A 175 -8.90 -2.09 -6.90
C TYR A 175 -9.67 -2.63 -5.65
N ALA A 176 -10.96 -2.32 -5.47
CA ALA A 176 -11.77 -2.80 -4.33
C ALA A 176 -12.88 -3.80 -4.69
N ASN A 177 -12.62 -4.72 -5.63
CA ASN A 177 -13.56 -5.80 -5.97
C ASN A 177 -13.03 -7.16 -5.51
#